data_AF-A0A8T1EU47-F1
#
_entry.id   AF-A0A8T1EU47-F1
#
_cell.length_a   1.000
_cell.length_b   1.000
_cell.length_c   1.000
_cell.angle_alpha   90.00
_cell.angle_beta   90.00
_cell.angle_gamma   90.00
#
_symmetry.space_group_name_H-M   'P 1'
#
loop_
_entity.id
_entity.type
_entity.pdbx_description
1 polymer ?
#
loop_
_entity_poly.entity_id
_entity_poly.type
_entity_poly.pdbx_seq_one_letter_code
_entity_poly.pdbx_strand_id
1 'polypeptide(L)'
;MFMAFCDIVALDVVIVALTSITISTFFALVVPLIVHIFGHTADIGVYVGVVNSANSLGQLLNFIVGSALVETSMGYRLPVFMGGAVSLLAFLVCLIFFRIEMKSM
;
A
#
# COMPACT_ATOMS: atom_id res chain seq x y z
N MET A 1 -0.77 12.44 -2.28
CA MET A 1 -1.09 13.42 -3.35
C MET A 1 -1.14 14.84 -2.81
N PHE A 2 -1.99 15.15 -1.82
CA PHE A 2 -2.08 16.51 -1.24
C PHE A 2 -0.75 17.02 -0.64
N MET A 3 -0.02 16.13 0.04
CA MET A 3 1.32 16.39 0.59
C MET A 3 2.36 16.85 -0.47
N ALA A 4 2.15 16.54 -1.76
CA ALA A 4 3.07 16.98 -2.81
C ALA A 4 3.00 18.49 -3.10
N PHE A 5 1.92 19.16 -2.69
CA PHE A 5 1.65 20.57 -2.98
C PHE A 5 1.43 21.42 -1.72
N CYS A 6 1.56 20.82 -0.53
CA CYS A 6 1.37 21.50 0.74
C CYS A 6 2.74 21.71 1.39
N ASP A 7 3.05 22.95 1.78
CA ASP A 7 4.31 23.29 2.46
C ASP A 7 4.14 23.34 4.00
N ILE A 8 2.98 22.93 4.51
CA ILE A 8 2.65 22.95 5.94
C ILE A 8 3.10 21.64 6.59
N VAL A 9 4.26 21.68 7.25
CA VAL A 9 4.88 20.52 7.94
C VAL A 9 3.92 19.82 8.90
N ALA A 10 3.14 20.57 9.68
CA ALA A 10 2.22 19.98 10.65
C ALA A 10 1.13 19.13 9.97
N LEU A 11 0.65 19.56 8.80
CA LEU A 11 -0.36 18.83 8.04
C LEU A 11 0.22 17.55 7.45
N ASP A 12 1.45 17.62 6.93
CA ASP A 12 2.17 16.47 6.39
C ASP A 12 2.40 15.38 7.45
N VAL A 13 2.83 15.78 8.64
CA VAL A 13 3.02 14.86 9.77
C VAL A 13 1.70 14.20 10.18
N VAL A 14 0.59 14.95 10.21
CA VAL A 14 -0.74 14.40 10.52
C VAL A 14 -1.18 13.38 9.46
N ILE A 15 -0.98 13.68 8.17
CA ILE A 15 -1.28 12.74 7.08
C ILE A 15 -0.46 11.47 7.24
N VAL A 16 0.85 11.59 7.49
CA VAL A 16 1.74 10.43 7.70
C VAL A 16 1.29 9.61 8.92
N ALA A 17 0.93 10.26 10.02
CA ALA A 17 0.43 9.56 11.21
C ALA A 17 -0.85 8.77 10.92
N LEU A 18 -1.84 9.39 10.29
CA LEU A 18 -3.10 8.72 9.96
C LEU A 18 -2.93 7.58 8.95
N THR A 19 -2.09 7.78 7.93
CA THR A 19 -1.79 6.73 6.94
C THR A 19 -1.00 5.57 7.54
N SER A 20 -0.11 5.83 8.51
CA SER A 20 0.63 4.77 9.21
C SER A 20 -0.30 3.78 9.94
N ILE A 21 -1.35 4.28 10.60
CA ILE A 21 -2.36 3.44 11.26
C ILE A 21 -3.02 2.50 10.26
N THR A 22 -3.39 3.03 9.09
CA THR A 22 -4.03 2.26 8.01
C THR A 22 -3.10 1.17 7.49
N ILE A 23 -1.83 1.51 7.23
CA ILE A 23 -0.82 0.56 6.75
C ILE A 23 -0.56 -0.54 7.79
N SER A 24 -0.40 -0.18 9.07
CA SER A 24 -0.22 -1.15 10.15
C SER A 24 -1.41 -2.09 10.27
N THR A 25 -2.63 -1.56 10.14
CA THR A 25 -3.86 -2.37 10.16
C THR A 25 -3.89 -3.34 8.98
N PHE A 26 -3.53 -2.88 7.78
CA PHE A 26 -3.45 -3.74 6.60
C PHE A 26 -2.48 -4.91 6.83
N PHE A 27 -1.24 -4.63 7.25
CA PHE A 27 -0.25 -5.68 7.50
C PHE A 27 -0.67 -6.67 8.61
N ALA A 28 -1.35 -6.19 9.65
CA ALA A 28 -1.89 -7.05 10.70
C ALA A 28 -3.02 -7.98 10.20
N LEU A 29 -3.81 -7.54 9.22
CA LEU A 29 -4.97 -8.27 8.71
C LEU A 29 -4.68 -9.16 7.50
N VAL A 30 -3.57 -8.97 6.80
CA VAL A 30 -3.21 -9.76 5.61
C VAL A 30 -3.22 -11.28 5.89
N VAL A 31 -2.58 -11.73 6.97
CA VAL A 31 -2.51 -13.16 7.30
C VAL A 31 -3.87 -13.73 7.70
N PRO A 32 -4.62 -13.12 8.65
CA PRO A 32 -5.99 -13.55 8.96
C PRO A 32 -6.91 -13.62 7.73
N LEU A 33 -6.79 -12.68 6.80
CA LEU A 33 -7.60 -12.62 5.58
C LEU A 33 -7.29 -13.81 4.66
N ILE A 34 -6.01 -14.17 4.49
CA ILE A 34 -5.61 -15.37 3.74
C ILE A 34 -6.21 -16.62 4.39
N VAL A 35 -6.10 -16.76 5.70
CA VAL A 35 -6.66 -17.90 6.45
C VAL A 35 -8.19 -17.98 6.29
N HIS A 36 -8.87 -16.84 6.33
CA HIS A 36 -10.32 -16.76 6.16
C HIS A 36 -10.77 -17.22 4.77
N ILE A 37 -10.05 -16.84 3.70
CA ILE A 37 -10.41 -17.17 2.32
C ILE A 37 -10.06 -18.61 1.95
N PHE A 38 -8.87 -19.09 2.32
CA PHE A 38 -8.36 -20.39 1.87
C PHE A 38 -8.60 -21.54 2.87
N GLY A 39 -9.03 -21.22 4.10
CA GLY A 39 -9.25 -22.21 5.16
C GLY A 39 -7.96 -22.72 5.80
N HIS A 40 -8.10 -23.41 6.93
CA HIS A 40 -6.98 -23.84 7.77
C HIS A 40 -6.17 -25.02 7.18
N THR A 41 -6.69 -25.65 6.13
CA THR A 41 -6.09 -26.82 5.46
C THR A 41 -5.22 -26.47 4.26
N ALA A 42 -5.16 -25.19 3.87
CA ALA A 42 -4.32 -24.71 2.77
C ALA A 42 -2.88 -24.45 3.23
N ASP A 43 -1.93 -24.45 2.30
CA ASP A 43 -0.52 -24.09 2.54
C ASP A 43 -0.36 -22.57 2.80
N ILE A 44 -0.84 -22.10 3.96
CA ILE A 44 -0.86 -20.69 4.36
C ILE A 44 0.53 -20.04 4.17
N GLY A 45 1.60 -20.77 4.49
CA GLY A 45 2.98 -20.29 4.33
C GLY A 45 3.35 -19.91 2.89
N VAL A 46 2.84 -20.62 1.89
CA VAL A 46 3.09 -20.32 0.47
C VAL A 46 2.37 -19.03 0.08
N TYR A 47 1.10 -18.87 0.46
CA TYR A 47 0.33 -17.65 0.16
C TYR A 47 0.90 -16.42 0.85
N VAL A 48 1.27 -16.53 2.13
CA VAL A 48 1.96 -15.45 2.86
C VAL A 48 3.31 -15.13 2.22
N GLY A 49 4.06 -16.14 1.77
CA GLY A 49 5.32 -15.96 1.06
C GLY A 49 5.18 -15.22 -0.28
N VAL A 50 4.13 -15.51 -1.05
CA VAL A 50 3.81 -14.79 -2.29
C VAL A 50 3.44 -13.34 -2.01
N VAL A 51 2.61 -13.08 -1.00
CA VAL A 51 2.23 -11.71 -0.61
C VAL A 51 3.45 -10.91 -0.14
N ASN A 52 4.33 -11.51 0.64
CA ASN A 52 5.57 -10.85 1.06
C ASN A 52 6.49 -10.54 -0.13
N SER A 53 6.63 -11.48 -1.06
CA SER A 53 7.41 -11.28 -2.30
C SER A 53 6.85 -10.12 -3.13
N ALA A 54 5.52 -10.04 -3.28
CA ALA A 54 4.86 -8.94 -3.97
C ALA A 54 5.12 -7.59 -3.28
N ASN A 55 5.10 -7.55 -1.94
CA ASN A 55 5.41 -6.35 -1.17
C ASN A 55 6.86 -5.89 -1.38
N SER A 56 7.84 -6.81 -1.33
CA SER A 56 9.25 -6.49 -1.61
C SER A 56 9.46 -6.00 -3.05
N LEU A 57 8.79 -6.61 -4.03
CA LEU A 57 8.82 -6.13 -5.41
C LEU A 57 8.25 -4.70 -5.53
N GLY A 58 7.13 -4.42 -4.85
CA GLY A 58 6.54 -3.08 -4.78
C GLY A 58 7.51 -2.04 -4.19
N GLN A 59 8.25 -2.40 -3.14
CA GLN A 59 9.29 -1.54 -2.56
C GLN A 59 10.46 -1.29 -3.52
N LEU A 60 10.90 -2.32 -4.24
CA LEU A 60 11.93 -2.18 -5.27
C LEU A 60 11.49 -1.22 -6.38
N LEU A 61 10.26 -1.39 -6.89
CA LEU A 61 9.69 -0.48 -7.88
C LEU A 61 9.57 0.94 -7.34
N ASN A 62 9.09 1.11 -6.11
CA ASN A 62 9.01 2.41 -5.45
C ASN A 62 10.38 3.10 -5.34
N PHE A 63 11.44 2.34 -5.04
CA PHE A 63 12.80 2.86 -5.00
C PHE A 63 13.28 3.31 -6.38
N ILE A 64 13.23 2.43 -7.39
CA ILE A 64 13.69 2.72 -8.76
C ILE A 64 12.98 3.96 -9.32
N VAL A 65 11.66 3.99 -9.17
CA VAL A 65 10.81 5.06 -9.67
C VAL A 65 11.02 6.34 -8.87
N GLY A 66 11.11 6.25 -7.54
CA GLY A 66 11.37 7.39 -6.67
C GLY A 66 12.72 8.05 -6.98
N SER A 67 13.78 7.26 -7.17
CA SER A 67 15.11 7.77 -7.54
C SER A 67 15.13 8.38 -8.94
N ALA A 68 14.40 7.81 -9.91
CA ALA A 68 14.34 8.38 -11.25
C ALA A 68 13.57 9.71 -11.28
N LEU A 69 12.48 9.82 -10.50
CA LEU A 69 11.64 11.01 -10.48
C LEU A 69 12.22 12.17 -9.68
N VAL A 70 13.01 11.90 -8.64
CA VAL A 70 13.58 12.96 -7.80
C VAL A 70 14.60 13.81 -8.55
N GLU A 71 15.22 13.28 -9.60
CA GLU A 71 16.17 14.01 -10.45
C GLU A 71 15.49 14.99 -11.43
N THR A 72 14.17 14.96 -11.53
CA THR A 72 13.40 15.87 -12.40
C THR A 72 13.23 17.26 -11.78
N SER A 73 12.77 18.23 -12.58
CA SER A 73 12.57 19.63 -12.15
C SER A 73 11.57 19.81 -10.99
N MET A 74 10.71 18.82 -10.71
CA MET A 74 9.77 18.84 -9.58
C MET A 74 10.34 18.24 -8.29
N GLY A 75 11.55 17.66 -8.33
CA GLY A 75 12.23 17.10 -7.15
C GLY A 75 11.37 16.10 -6.37
N TYR A 76 11.40 16.19 -5.03
CA TYR A 76 10.70 15.29 -4.12
C TYR A 76 9.16 15.34 -4.19
N ARG A 77 8.58 16.38 -4.79
CA ARG A 77 7.11 16.48 -4.93
C ARG A 77 6.56 15.43 -5.89
N LEU A 78 7.32 15.08 -6.93
CA LEU A 78 6.87 14.17 -7.99
C LEU A 78 6.77 12.70 -7.53
N PRO A 79 7.77 12.13 -6.82
CA PRO A 79 7.63 10.83 -6.17
C PRO A 79 6.43 10.75 -5.22
N VAL A 80 6.22 11.78 -4.38
CA VAL A 80 5.12 11.82 -3.40
C VAL A 80 3.75 11.87 -4.09
N PHE A 81 3.65 12.62 -5.18
CA PHE A 81 2.44 12.66 -5.99
C PHE A 81 2.16 11.30 -6.62
N MET A 82 3.17 10.69 -7.25
CA MET A 82 3.00 9.44 -7.98
C MET A 82 2.72 8.24 -7.06
N GLY A 83 3.37 8.17 -5.89
CA GLY A 83 3.04 7.18 -4.87
C GLY A 83 1.57 7.29 -4.42
N GLY A 84 1.07 8.52 -4.30
CA GLY A 84 -0.35 8.77 -4.04
C GLY A 84 -1.28 8.33 -5.17
N ALA A 85 -0.91 8.58 -6.44
CA ALA A 85 -1.69 8.16 -7.60
C ALA A 85 -1.77 6.63 -7.71
N VAL A 86 -0.64 5.93 -7.52
CA VAL A 86 -0.59 4.47 -7.53
C VAL A 86 -1.40 3.87 -6.37
N SER A 87 -1.35 4.49 -5.18
CA SER A 87 -2.16 4.06 -4.02
C SER A 87 -3.66 4.22 -4.28
N LEU A 88 -4.08 5.31 -4.94
CA LEU A 88 -5.48 5.51 -5.34
C LEU A 88 -5.91 4.45 -6.36
N LEU A 89 -5.07 4.16 -7.35
CA LEU A 89 -5.35 3.12 -8.34
C LEU A 89 -5.47 1.75 -7.68
N ALA A 90 -4.57 1.41 -6.76
CA ALA A 90 -4.64 0.17 -5.98
C ALA A 90 -5.95 0.09 -5.17
N PHE A 91 -6.38 1.18 -4.54
CA PHE A 91 -7.66 1.24 -3.85
C PHE A 91 -8.85 0.98 -4.79
N LEU A 92 -8.87 1.59 -5.98
CA LEU A 92 -9.93 1.37 -6.97
C LEU A 92 -9.95 -0.09 -7.47
N VAL A 93 -8.78 -0.68 -7.70
CA VAL A 93 -8.66 -2.10 -8.07
C VAL A 93 -9.22 -2.98 -6.95
N CYS A 94 -8.87 -2.72 -5.69
CA CYS A 94 -9.44 -3.46 -4.56
C CYS A 94 -10.97 -3.29 -4.48
N LEU A 95 -11.48 -2.07 -4.65
CA LEU A 95 -12.93 -1.80 -4.56
C LEU A 95 -13.74 -2.54 -5.63
N ILE A 96 -13.20 -2.66 -6.84
CA ILE A 96 -13.88 -3.28 -7.99
C ILE A 96 -13.71 -4.81 -8.00
N PHE A 97 -12.49 -5.30 -7.77
CA PHE A 97 -12.15 -6.72 -7.95
C PHE A 97 -12.17 -7.52 -6.64
N PHE A 98 -11.90 -6.89 -5.49
CA PHE A 98 -11.83 -7.58 -4.19
C PHE A 98 -13.11 -7.34 -3.39
N ARG A 99 -14.22 -7.93 -3.85
CA ARG A 99 -15.41 -8.09 -3.02
C ARG A 99 -15.22 -9.28 -2.08
N ILE A 100 -14.67 -9.01 -0.91
CA ILE A 100 -14.56 -10.02 0.15
C ILE A 100 -15.91 -10.09 0.87
N GLU A 101 -16.65 -11.17 0.64
CA GLU A 101 -17.81 -11.50 1.47
C GLU A 101 -17.31 -12.00 2.83
N MET A 102 -17.33 -11.13 3.84
CA MET A 102 -17.12 -11.54 5.24
C MET A 102 -18.33 -12.34 5.72
N LYS A 103 -18.52 -13.55 5.21
CA LYS A 103 -19.45 -14.49 5.82
C LYS A 103 -18.79 -15.02 7.09
N SER A 104 -19.45 -14.81 8.23
CA SER A 104 -19.22 -15.73 9.34
C SER A 104 -19.47 -17.13 8.81
N MET A 105 -18.61 -18.09 9.17
CA MET A 105 -19.01 -19.49 9.09
C MET A 105 -20.38 -19.69 9.75
#